data_AF-A0A3A4RQZ2-F1
#
_entry.id   AF-A0A3A4RQZ2-F1
#
_cell.length_a   1.000
_cell.length_b   1.000
_cell.length_c   1.000
_cell.angle_alpha   90.00
_cell.angle_beta   90.00
_cell.angle_gamma   90.00
#
_symmetry.space_group_name_H-M   'P 1'
#
loop_
_entity.id
_entity.type
_entity.pdbx_description
1 polymer ?
#
loop_
_entity_poly.entity_id
_entity_poly.type
_entity_poly.pdbx_seq_one_letter_code
_entity_poly.pdbx_strand_id
1 'polypeptide(L)'
;MNIAEFIIDQAFRMTKNSNAKIISGHNGPYFDPGTLVRNYSHWLITYANCYKWTNDRHFLTNALHLADYLSSSESRPYNFSFHHRNKQGKDQCNGLIGQAWTFEALKEASTILEDDKYLQIAEDVFFLHRFDEKQGLWHCLEIDGRILPIDTAFNHQLWFAACSSLITSAQNTAIMNRISRFLDCLDHNVTILPDGLIFHPIEHLWEKYFCRQFTPMKRLIKTTGYWLKAVKKMKLPEEQPGKDQIWQAAHETLVYKSIGYHAFNMYAFAILKLQIPDHPFWETAAFQKSIDYMLSEDYKNKLNDNIYGYPYNPPGFELPFSLYVLKNISMAEIIDTAQFWIQEQLQRSYNHKTAKLDKSTEDPETLTARLYETTRLPKEILEQVEVNCSVPVTS
;
A
#
# COMPACT_ATOMS: atom_id res chain seq x y z
N MET A 1 -3.09 -25.97 -10.52
CA MET A 1 -1.99 -25.04 -10.88
C MET A 1 -1.47 -24.48 -9.58
N ASN A 2 -0.17 -24.26 -9.46
CA ASN A 2 0.38 -23.55 -8.30
C ASN A 2 0.26 -22.03 -8.47
N ILE A 3 0.52 -21.26 -7.41
CA ILE A 3 0.36 -19.80 -7.46
C ILE A 3 1.38 -19.13 -8.40
N ALA A 4 2.59 -19.68 -8.58
CA ALA A 4 3.54 -19.16 -9.56
C ALA A 4 3.00 -19.28 -11.00
N GLU A 5 2.44 -20.44 -11.36
CA GLU A 5 1.76 -20.67 -12.64
C GLU A 5 0.56 -19.73 -12.81
N PHE A 6 -0.22 -19.51 -11.74
CA PHE A 6 -1.36 -18.59 -11.77
C PHE A 6 -0.91 -17.16 -12.07
N ILE A 7 0.14 -16.67 -11.43
CA ILE A 7 0.69 -15.32 -11.68
C ILE A 7 1.16 -15.19 -13.14
N ILE A 8 1.86 -16.20 -13.67
CA ILE A 8 2.33 -16.23 -15.06
C ILE A 8 1.12 -16.20 -16.03
N ASP A 9 0.08 -16.99 -15.78
CA ASP A 9 -1.16 -16.99 -16.57
C ASP A 9 -1.86 -15.62 -16.53
N GLN A 10 -1.97 -15.01 -15.35
CA GLN A 10 -2.54 -13.66 -15.21
C GLN A 10 -1.74 -12.60 -15.99
N ALA A 11 -0.40 -12.66 -15.93
CA ALA A 11 0.47 -11.78 -16.70
C ALA A 11 0.29 -11.97 -18.22
N PHE A 12 0.14 -13.20 -18.71
CA PHE A 12 -0.14 -13.45 -20.13
C PHE A 12 -1.50 -12.90 -20.57
N ARG A 13 -2.54 -13.03 -19.72
CA ARG A 13 -3.88 -12.51 -20.04
C ARG A 13 -3.90 -11.00 -20.24
N MET A 14 -3.15 -10.28 -19.40
CA MET A 14 -3.05 -8.81 -19.47
C MET A 14 -2.27 -8.29 -20.67
N THR A 15 -1.51 -9.16 -21.36
CA THR A 15 -0.68 -8.77 -22.50
C THR A 15 -1.23 -9.25 -23.85
N LYS A 16 -1.90 -10.41 -23.91
CA LYS A 16 -2.37 -11.01 -25.17
C LYS A 16 -3.80 -10.66 -25.54
N ASN A 17 -4.65 -10.33 -24.58
CA ASN A 17 -6.05 -10.04 -24.86
C ASN A 17 -6.19 -8.57 -25.28
N SER A 18 -6.58 -8.31 -26.53
CA SER A 18 -6.78 -6.94 -27.05
C SER A 18 -7.80 -6.12 -26.26
N ASN A 19 -8.66 -6.78 -25.48
CA ASN A 19 -9.61 -6.16 -24.56
C ASN A 19 -9.06 -5.99 -23.13
N ALA A 20 -7.99 -6.69 -22.74
CA ALA A 20 -7.34 -6.52 -21.44
C ALA A 20 -6.31 -5.40 -21.54
N LYS A 21 -6.75 -4.16 -21.29
CA LYS A 21 -5.86 -3.01 -21.13
C LYS A 21 -5.60 -2.77 -19.67
N ILE A 22 -4.34 -2.49 -19.30
CA ILE A 22 -4.03 -1.94 -17.99
C ILE A 22 -4.58 -0.51 -17.96
N ILE A 23 -5.57 -0.27 -17.10
CA ILE A 23 -6.21 1.03 -16.90
C ILE A 23 -6.02 1.52 -15.46
N SER A 24 -6.30 2.80 -15.22
CA SER A 24 -6.21 3.38 -13.89
C SER A 24 -7.36 2.90 -13.00
N GLY A 25 -7.09 2.82 -11.69
CA GLY A 25 -8.10 2.60 -10.66
C GLY A 25 -8.60 3.91 -10.02
N HIS A 26 -9.23 3.79 -8.86
CA HIS A 26 -9.75 4.92 -8.09
C HIS A 26 -9.50 4.84 -6.58
N ASN A 27 -8.47 4.09 -6.19
CA ASN A 27 -8.04 3.96 -4.80
C ASN A 27 -9.10 3.33 -3.90
N GLY A 28 -9.80 2.30 -4.41
CA GLY A 28 -10.78 1.52 -3.65
C GLY A 28 -11.83 2.36 -2.91
N PRO A 29 -11.98 2.21 -1.58
CA PRO A 29 -13.08 2.84 -0.83
C PRO A 29 -12.99 4.37 -0.75
N TYR A 30 -11.91 5.00 -1.26
CA TYR A 30 -11.77 6.45 -1.29
C TYR A 30 -12.36 7.12 -2.54
N PHE A 31 -12.52 6.38 -3.64
CA PHE A 31 -13.00 6.93 -4.92
C PHE A 31 -12.22 8.17 -5.39
N ASP A 32 -10.90 8.10 -5.22
CA ASP A 32 -9.92 9.08 -5.70
C ASP A 32 -9.38 8.58 -7.04
N PRO A 33 -9.81 9.15 -8.19
CA PRO A 33 -9.42 8.65 -9.50
C PRO A 33 -7.91 8.73 -9.67
N GLY A 34 -7.30 7.60 -10.02
CA GLY A 34 -5.86 7.47 -10.22
C GLY A 34 -5.44 7.80 -11.65
N THR A 35 -4.14 7.89 -11.85
CA THR A 35 -3.50 7.80 -13.17
C THR A 35 -3.10 6.34 -13.46
N LEU A 36 -2.49 6.08 -14.62
CA LEU A 36 -1.92 4.77 -14.94
C LEU A 36 -0.72 4.39 -14.06
N VAL A 37 -0.07 5.37 -13.41
CA VAL A 37 1.24 5.20 -12.77
C VAL A 37 1.23 4.10 -11.71
N ARG A 38 0.20 4.05 -10.84
CA ARG A 38 0.07 3.00 -9.81
C ARG A 38 0.00 1.60 -10.42
N ASN A 39 -0.94 1.38 -11.34
CA ASN A 39 -1.17 0.05 -11.90
C ASN A 39 -0.03 -0.37 -12.85
N TYR A 40 0.61 0.58 -13.53
CA TYR A 40 1.80 0.32 -14.32
C TYR A 40 2.97 -0.09 -13.42
N SER A 41 3.15 0.59 -12.28
CA SER A 41 4.18 0.22 -11.30
C SER A 41 3.99 -1.23 -10.81
N HIS A 42 2.76 -1.60 -10.42
CA HIS A 42 2.45 -2.94 -9.95
C HIS A 42 2.63 -4.01 -11.03
N TRP A 43 2.10 -3.79 -12.24
CA TRP A 43 2.22 -4.75 -13.35
C TRP A 43 3.66 -4.91 -13.83
N LEU A 44 4.47 -3.85 -13.79
CA LEU A 44 5.89 -3.93 -14.10
C LEU A 44 6.58 -4.95 -13.19
N ILE A 45 6.32 -4.91 -11.88
CA ILE A 45 6.89 -5.85 -10.91
C ILE A 45 6.43 -7.28 -11.20
N THR A 46 5.15 -7.48 -11.54
CA THR A 46 4.64 -8.78 -11.98
C THR A 46 5.40 -9.30 -13.21
N TYR A 47 5.56 -8.48 -14.25
CA TYR A 47 6.29 -8.86 -15.45
C TYR A 47 7.77 -9.11 -15.20
N ALA A 48 8.40 -8.32 -14.33
CA ALA A 48 9.78 -8.51 -13.92
C ALA A 48 9.99 -9.89 -13.30
N ASN A 49 9.12 -10.29 -12.36
CA ASN A 49 9.20 -11.60 -11.72
C ASN A 49 8.87 -12.74 -12.69
N CYS A 50 7.84 -12.59 -13.55
CA CYS A 50 7.54 -13.57 -14.58
C CYS A 50 8.72 -13.78 -15.54
N TYR A 51 9.41 -12.71 -15.94
CA TYR A 51 10.63 -12.80 -16.75
C TYR A 51 11.74 -13.56 -16.01
N LYS A 52 12.02 -13.22 -14.75
CA LYS A 52 13.03 -13.95 -13.94
C LYS A 52 12.72 -15.44 -13.80
N TRP A 53 11.45 -15.81 -13.69
CA TRP A 53 11.02 -17.19 -13.52
C TRP A 53 11.03 -18.04 -14.79
N THR A 54 10.79 -17.41 -15.95
CA THR A 54 10.52 -18.12 -17.21
C THR A 54 11.56 -17.85 -18.30
N ASN A 55 12.33 -16.76 -18.16
CA ASN A 55 13.18 -16.18 -19.19
C ASN A 55 12.43 -15.81 -20.49
N ASP A 56 11.10 -15.66 -20.43
CA ASP A 56 10.29 -15.28 -21.60
C ASP A 56 10.40 -13.77 -21.87
N ARG A 57 11.03 -13.42 -23.00
CA ARG A 57 11.26 -12.03 -23.44
C ARG A 57 9.98 -11.23 -23.69
N HIS A 58 8.83 -11.89 -23.79
CA HIS A 58 7.53 -11.22 -23.84
C HIS A 58 7.31 -10.40 -22.57
N PHE A 59 7.61 -10.95 -21.39
CA PHE A 59 7.48 -10.21 -20.12
C PHE A 59 8.49 -9.08 -20.01
N LEU A 60 9.74 -9.30 -20.46
CA LEU A 60 10.77 -8.25 -20.50
C LEU A 60 10.33 -7.06 -21.36
N THR A 61 9.79 -7.33 -22.55
CA THR A 61 9.29 -6.29 -23.47
C THR A 61 8.16 -5.47 -22.83
N ASN A 62 7.22 -6.13 -22.14
CA ASN A 62 6.14 -5.43 -21.45
C ASN A 62 6.64 -4.63 -20.25
N ALA A 63 7.57 -5.16 -19.47
CA ALA A 63 8.18 -4.44 -18.36
C ALA A 63 8.92 -3.19 -18.86
N LEU A 64 9.68 -3.27 -19.96
CA LEU A 64 10.32 -2.12 -20.61
C LEU A 64 9.30 -1.06 -21.01
N HIS A 65 8.20 -1.45 -21.65
CA HIS A 65 7.16 -0.52 -22.05
C HIS A 65 6.57 0.26 -20.85
N LEU A 66 6.30 -0.44 -19.74
CA LEU A 66 5.81 0.21 -18.52
C LEU A 66 6.90 1.09 -17.88
N ALA A 67 8.15 0.65 -17.86
CA ALA A 67 9.27 1.42 -17.31
C ALA A 67 9.50 2.74 -18.06
N ASP A 68 9.41 2.71 -19.40
CA ASP A 68 9.53 3.89 -20.25
C ASP A 68 8.38 4.88 -20.00
N TYR A 69 7.14 4.39 -19.81
CA TYR A 69 6.03 5.25 -19.41
C TYR A 69 6.25 5.88 -18.02
N LEU A 70 6.72 5.09 -17.04
CA LEU A 70 7.02 5.60 -15.69
C LEU A 70 8.16 6.63 -15.68
N SER A 71 8.96 6.68 -16.73
CA SER A 71 10.06 7.65 -16.89
C SER A 71 9.66 8.85 -17.77
N SER A 72 8.44 8.88 -18.31
CA SER A 72 7.99 9.88 -19.27
C SER A 72 7.46 11.16 -18.61
N SER A 73 7.28 12.21 -19.42
CA SER A 73 6.63 13.45 -18.97
C SER A 73 5.15 13.24 -18.61
N GLU A 74 4.47 12.22 -19.10
CA GLU A 74 3.08 11.94 -18.73
C GLU A 74 2.98 11.45 -17.28
N SER A 75 3.92 10.61 -16.83
CA SER A 75 3.98 10.13 -15.44
C SER A 75 4.66 11.14 -14.51
N ARG A 76 5.56 11.98 -15.03
CA ARG A 76 6.34 12.97 -14.26
C ARG A 76 6.37 14.36 -14.96
N PRO A 77 5.24 15.08 -15.06
CA PRO A 77 5.06 16.23 -15.95
C PRO A 77 5.98 17.43 -15.73
N TYR A 78 6.46 17.64 -14.51
CA TYR A 78 7.36 18.74 -14.19
C TYR A 78 8.71 18.28 -13.63
N ASN A 79 9.03 16.98 -13.76
CA ASN A 79 10.28 16.41 -13.28
C ASN A 79 10.55 16.62 -11.77
N PHE A 80 9.50 16.66 -10.94
CA PHE A 80 9.64 16.64 -9.47
C PHE A 80 9.21 15.28 -8.93
N SER A 81 7.91 15.06 -8.72
CA SER A 81 7.33 13.79 -8.26
C SER A 81 6.46 13.12 -9.33
N PHE A 82 6.08 11.85 -9.12
CA PHE A 82 5.16 11.12 -10.00
C PHE A 82 3.71 11.56 -9.80
N HIS A 83 2.95 11.63 -10.89
CA HIS A 83 1.53 11.96 -10.92
C HIS A 83 0.66 10.72 -10.73
N HIS A 84 0.10 10.53 -9.54
CA HIS A 84 -0.68 9.33 -9.17
C HIS A 84 -2.19 9.57 -9.09
N ARG A 85 -2.64 10.81 -8.88
CA ARG A 85 -4.05 11.09 -8.55
C ARG A 85 -4.62 12.32 -9.28
N ASN A 86 -5.80 12.13 -9.87
CA ASN A 86 -6.59 13.14 -10.57
C ASN A 86 -7.79 13.65 -9.74
N LYS A 87 -7.61 13.87 -8.44
CA LYS A 87 -8.70 14.33 -7.54
C LYS A 87 -8.56 15.81 -7.23
N GLN A 88 -9.57 16.60 -7.61
CA GLN A 88 -9.61 18.01 -7.25
C GLN A 88 -9.57 18.21 -5.72
N GLY A 89 -8.73 19.12 -5.25
CA GLY A 89 -8.59 19.45 -3.82
C GLY A 89 -7.73 18.47 -3.03
N LYS A 90 -7.09 17.51 -3.69
CA LYS A 90 -6.06 16.64 -3.14
C LYS A 90 -4.74 16.87 -3.87
N ASP A 91 -3.63 16.46 -3.27
CA ASP A 91 -2.33 16.45 -3.96
C ASP A 91 -2.36 15.44 -5.13
N GLN A 92 -1.59 15.73 -6.18
CA GLN A 92 -1.54 14.90 -7.39
C GLN A 92 -0.53 13.76 -7.24
N CYS A 93 0.42 13.87 -6.31
CA CYS A 93 1.44 12.87 -6.03
C CYS A 93 0.95 11.64 -5.24
N ASN A 94 -0.26 11.72 -4.67
CA ASN A 94 -0.84 10.72 -3.76
C ASN A 94 0.02 10.48 -2.51
N GLY A 95 0.45 11.57 -1.88
CA GLY A 95 1.33 11.57 -0.72
C GLY A 95 2.66 10.88 -0.98
N LEU A 96 3.24 10.29 0.07
CA LEU A 96 4.47 9.51 -0.06
C LEU A 96 4.24 8.12 -0.65
N ILE A 97 3.05 7.54 -0.44
CA ILE A 97 2.76 6.17 -0.87
C ILE A 97 2.76 6.02 -2.40
N GLY A 98 2.29 7.03 -3.13
CA GLY A 98 2.35 7.02 -4.59
C GLY A 98 3.79 6.84 -5.08
N GLN A 99 4.71 7.61 -4.50
CA GLN A 99 6.12 7.57 -4.87
C GLN A 99 6.77 6.22 -4.50
N ALA A 100 6.42 5.66 -3.35
CA ALA A 100 6.90 4.35 -2.90
C ALA A 100 6.60 3.23 -3.91
N TRP A 101 5.37 3.15 -4.42
CA TRP A 101 5.00 2.14 -5.44
C TRP A 101 5.85 2.27 -6.71
N THR A 102 6.13 3.49 -7.14
CA THR A 102 6.94 3.73 -8.34
C THR A 102 8.43 3.45 -8.11
N PHE A 103 8.97 3.74 -6.92
CA PHE A 103 10.37 3.41 -6.59
C PHE A 103 10.64 1.92 -6.67
N GLU A 104 9.73 1.11 -6.12
CA GLU A 104 9.83 -0.35 -6.19
C GLU A 104 9.85 -0.83 -7.65
N ALA A 105 8.92 -0.33 -8.47
CA ALA A 105 8.83 -0.71 -9.87
C ALA A 105 10.08 -0.30 -10.67
N LEU A 106 10.62 0.90 -10.43
CA LEU A 106 11.84 1.38 -11.09
C LEU A 106 13.08 0.58 -10.67
N LYS A 107 13.17 0.16 -9.40
CA LYS A 107 14.21 -0.77 -8.95
C LYS A 107 14.13 -2.10 -9.70
N GLU A 108 12.93 -2.65 -9.86
CA GLU A 108 12.74 -3.90 -10.60
C GLU A 108 13.05 -3.74 -12.09
N ALA A 109 12.67 -2.61 -12.69
CA ALA A 109 13.02 -2.26 -14.06
C ALA A 109 14.53 -2.20 -14.27
N SER A 110 15.25 -1.44 -13.42
CA SER A 110 16.71 -1.33 -13.45
C SER A 110 17.38 -2.71 -13.36
N THR A 111 16.87 -3.59 -12.49
CA THR A 111 17.42 -4.94 -12.30
C THR A 111 17.30 -5.79 -13.57
N ILE A 112 16.10 -5.89 -14.17
CA ILE A 112 15.87 -6.82 -15.29
C ILE A 112 16.31 -6.27 -16.65
N LEU A 113 16.35 -4.94 -16.79
CA LEU A 113 16.74 -4.25 -18.02
C LEU A 113 18.24 -3.92 -18.03
N GLU A 114 18.93 -4.10 -16.90
CA GLU A 114 20.34 -3.75 -16.70
C GLU A 114 20.60 -2.27 -17.07
N ASP A 115 19.69 -1.39 -16.66
CA ASP A 115 19.71 0.04 -16.98
C ASP A 115 19.48 0.88 -15.72
N ASP A 116 20.56 1.47 -15.22
CA ASP A 116 20.57 2.26 -13.98
C ASP A 116 19.76 3.56 -14.08
N LYS A 117 19.35 4.00 -15.28
CA LYS A 117 18.57 5.24 -15.44
C LYS A 117 17.27 5.20 -14.63
N TYR A 118 16.62 4.04 -14.52
CA TYR A 118 15.37 3.90 -13.78
C TYR A 118 15.61 4.07 -12.28
N LEU A 119 16.72 3.53 -11.77
CA LEU A 119 17.11 3.68 -10.38
C LEU A 119 17.51 5.11 -10.05
N GLN A 120 18.23 5.78 -10.96
CA GLN A 120 18.59 7.19 -10.83
C GLN A 120 17.36 8.10 -10.73
N ILE A 121 16.30 7.82 -11.51
CA ILE A 121 15.03 8.56 -11.39
C ILE A 121 14.43 8.38 -9.99
N ALA A 122 14.40 7.16 -9.45
CA ALA A 122 13.88 6.92 -8.10
C ALA A 122 14.71 7.67 -7.04
N GLU A 123 16.03 7.63 -7.16
CA GLU A 123 16.97 8.36 -6.29
C GLU A 123 16.75 9.88 -6.36
N ASP A 124 16.66 10.45 -7.55
CA ASP A 124 16.46 11.88 -7.75
C ASP A 124 15.16 12.34 -7.07
N VAL A 125 14.07 11.59 -7.26
CA VAL A 125 12.78 11.89 -6.62
C VAL A 125 12.91 11.75 -5.10
N PHE A 126 13.55 10.69 -4.58
CA PHE A 126 13.76 10.52 -3.14
C PHE A 126 14.45 11.74 -2.51
N PHE A 127 15.50 12.27 -3.13
CA PHE A 127 16.23 13.40 -2.58
C PHE A 127 15.49 14.74 -2.69
N LEU A 128 14.53 14.87 -3.61
CA LEU A 128 13.64 16.03 -3.69
C LEU A 128 12.61 16.07 -2.54
N HIS A 129 12.28 14.94 -1.92
CA HIS A 129 11.46 14.93 -0.71
C HIS A 129 12.25 15.49 0.48
N ARG A 130 11.74 16.57 1.06
CA ARG A 130 12.32 17.15 2.28
C ARG A 130 12.14 16.18 3.45
N PHE A 131 13.24 15.81 4.09
CA PHE A 131 13.26 15.03 5.31
C PHE A 131 13.42 15.95 6.54
N ASP A 132 12.59 15.74 7.56
CA ASP A 132 12.71 16.40 8.86
C ASP A 132 13.50 15.49 9.81
N GLU A 133 14.79 15.76 9.94
CA GLU A 133 15.71 14.99 10.79
C GLU A 133 15.26 14.91 12.26
N LYS A 134 14.58 15.95 12.76
CA LYS A 134 14.14 15.98 14.16
C LYS A 134 12.97 15.01 14.38
N GLN A 135 12.00 15.03 13.47
CA GLN A 135 10.81 14.18 13.54
C GLN A 135 11.06 12.78 12.96
N GLY A 136 12.10 12.61 12.15
CA GLY A 136 12.37 11.39 11.40
C GLY A 136 11.29 11.11 10.35
N LEU A 137 10.71 12.14 9.72
CA LEU A 137 9.58 12.02 8.81
C LEU A 137 9.80 12.81 7.51
N TRP A 138 9.20 12.35 6.41
CA TRP A 138 9.24 13.03 5.13
C TRP A 138 8.03 13.96 4.93
N HIS A 139 8.30 15.07 4.26
CA HIS A 139 7.28 15.90 3.64
C HIS A 139 6.82 15.31 2.31
N CYS A 140 5.54 15.47 1.97
CA CYS A 140 5.06 15.20 0.62
C CYS A 140 5.64 16.22 -0.37
N LEU A 141 5.85 15.78 -1.61
CA LEU A 141 6.32 16.61 -2.73
C LEU A 141 5.25 16.57 -3.81
N GLU A 142 4.72 17.73 -4.19
CA GLU A 142 3.75 17.84 -5.28
C GLU A 142 4.44 17.70 -6.64
N ILE A 143 3.68 17.34 -7.68
CA ILE A 143 4.20 17.14 -9.03
C ILE A 143 4.90 18.38 -9.59
N ASP A 144 4.54 19.58 -9.13
CA ASP A 144 5.10 20.89 -9.52
C ASP A 144 6.30 21.34 -8.67
N GLY A 145 6.77 20.50 -7.74
CA GLY A 145 7.92 20.76 -6.88
C GLY A 145 7.58 21.47 -5.57
N ARG A 146 6.32 21.81 -5.33
CA ARG A 146 5.91 22.38 -4.05
C ARG A 146 6.05 21.35 -2.92
N ILE A 147 6.78 21.71 -1.87
CA ILE A 147 6.87 20.94 -0.63
C ILE A 147 5.56 21.12 0.15
N LEU A 148 4.88 20.00 0.41
CA LEU A 148 3.65 19.93 1.19
C LEU A 148 3.96 19.60 2.66
N PRO A 149 2.97 19.64 3.57
CA PRO A 149 3.17 19.18 4.95
C PRO A 149 3.63 17.72 5.04
N ILE A 150 4.10 17.33 6.23
CA ILE A 150 4.40 15.94 6.59
C ILE A 150 3.14 15.10 6.38
N ASP A 151 3.30 13.93 5.76
CA ASP A 151 2.22 12.95 5.62
C ASP A 151 1.88 12.38 7.01
N THR A 152 0.64 12.56 7.45
CA THR A 152 0.18 12.11 8.77
C THR A 152 -0.30 10.66 8.78
N ALA A 153 -0.40 10.03 7.61
CA ALA A 153 -0.69 8.60 7.51
C ALA A 153 0.61 7.81 7.73
N PHE A 154 0.68 7.04 8.83
CA PHE A 154 1.92 6.33 9.20
C PHE A 154 2.36 5.36 8.11
N ASN A 155 1.40 4.64 7.52
CA ASN A 155 1.66 3.69 6.44
C ASN A 155 2.34 4.34 5.22
N HIS A 156 2.07 5.61 4.93
CA HIS A 156 2.73 6.29 3.80
C HIS A 156 4.22 6.54 4.06
N GLN A 157 4.57 6.95 5.28
CA GLN A 157 5.97 7.13 5.71
C GLN A 157 6.70 5.80 5.71
N LEU A 158 6.06 4.76 6.25
CA LEU A 158 6.61 3.40 6.34
C LEU A 158 6.91 2.82 4.96
N TRP A 159 5.96 2.89 4.02
CA TRP A 159 6.16 2.39 2.67
C TRP A 159 7.18 3.21 1.88
N PHE A 160 7.22 4.52 2.07
CA PHE A 160 8.25 5.36 1.45
C PHE A 160 9.65 4.95 1.91
N ALA A 161 9.84 4.76 3.22
CA ALA A 161 11.10 4.22 3.75
C ALA A 161 11.40 2.82 3.18
N ALA A 162 10.42 1.91 3.18
CA ALA A 162 10.59 0.53 2.72
C ALA A 162 10.94 0.40 1.24
N CYS A 163 10.30 1.17 0.35
CA CYS A 163 10.63 1.12 -1.07
C CYS A 163 11.91 1.90 -1.38
N SER A 164 12.21 2.96 -0.62
CA SER A 164 13.46 3.73 -0.80
C SER A 164 14.69 2.95 -0.36
N SER A 165 14.58 2.05 0.62
CA SER A 165 15.71 1.18 1.02
C SER A 165 16.11 0.17 -0.06
N LEU A 166 15.28 -0.03 -1.08
CA LEU A 166 15.61 -0.86 -2.25
C LEU A 166 16.49 -0.12 -3.26
N ILE A 167 16.68 1.20 -3.11
CA ILE A 167 17.48 2.02 -4.03
C ILE A 167 18.97 1.79 -3.78
N THR A 168 19.58 0.91 -4.57
CA THR A 168 21.00 0.57 -4.48
C THR A 168 21.85 1.42 -5.42
N SER A 169 22.16 2.66 -5.01
CA SER A 169 22.91 3.61 -5.85
C SER A 169 24.17 4.17 -5.20
N ALA A 170 24.88 5.07 -5.88
CA ALA A 170 26.06 5.74 -5.33
C ALA A 170 25.75 6.55 -4.05
N GLN A 171 24.50 7.00 -3.87
CA GLN A 171 24.05 7.72 -2.67
C GLN A 171 23.36 6.81 -1.63
N ASN A 172 23.44 5.48 -1.78
CA ASN A 172 22.78 4.52 -0.90
C ASN A 172 23.06 4.81 0.59
N THR A 173 24.28 5.16 0.97
CA THR A 173 24.59 5.53 2.38
C THR A 173 23.74 6.70 2.88
N ALA A 174 23.52 7.73 2.07
CA ALA A 174 22.70 8.88 2.47
C ALA A 174 21.21 8.52 2.56
N ILE A 175 20.72 7.66 1.66
CA ILE A 175 19.36 7.10 1.71
C ILE A 175 19.18 6.31 3.02
N MET A 176 20.07 5.36 3.26
CA MET A 176 20.02 4.48 4.44
C MET A 176 20.17 5.25 5.76
N ASN A 177 20.94 6.35 5.79
CA ASN A 177 21.01 7.21 6.98
C ASN A 177 19.65 7.84 7.32
N ARG A 178 18.90 8.33 6.33
CA ARG A 178 17.54 8.88 6.55
C ARG A 178 16.55 7.80 6.98
N ILE A 179 16.67 6.61 6.40
CA ILE A 179 15.81 5.47 6.75
C ILE A 179 16.11 4.97 8.16
N SER A 180 17.40 4.83 8.53
CA SER A 180 17.80 4.51 9.90
C SER A 180 17.26 5.56 10.87
N ARG A 181 17.35 6.85 10.51
CA ARG A 181 16.79 7.92 11.34
C ARG A 181 15.27 7.83 11.49
N PHE A 182 14.54 7.44 10.44
CA PHE A 182 13.10 7.14 10.54
C PHE A 182 12.83 5.98 11.51
N LEU A 183 13.61 4.89 11.42
CA LEU A 183 13.49 3.75 12.32
C LEU A 183 13.80 4.11 13.78
N ASP A 184 14.83 4.94 14.02
CA ASP A 184 15.18 5.47 15.35
C ASP A 184 14.04 6.30 15.98
N CYS A 185 13.15 6.84 15.15
CA CYS A 185 12.00 7.64 15.59
C CYS A 185 10.69 6.85 15.69
N LEU A 186 10.68 5.54 15.42
CA LEU A 186 9.44 4.76 15.42
C LEU A 186 8.74 4.74 16.77
N ASP A 187 9.47 4.66 17.89
CA ASP A 187 8.88 4.70 19.23
C ASP A 187 8.00 5.94 19.50
N HIS A 188 8.19 7.02 18.71
CA HIS A 188 7.39 8.25 18.79
C HIS A 188 6.36 8.38 17.65
N ASN A 189 6.55 7.67 16.54
CA ASN A 189 5.81 7.85 15.29
C ASN A 189 4.84 6.70 14.99
N VAL A 190 5.03 5.51 15.57
CA VAL A 190 4.11 4.39 15.47
C VAL A 190 3.39 4.19 16.80
N THR A 191 2.05 4.13 16.74
CA THR A 191 1.24 3.71 17.88
C THR A 191 0.85 2.24 17.66
N ILE A 192 1.24 1.37 18.59
CA ILE A 192 0.84 -0.04 18.61
C ILE A 192 -0.09 -0.23 19.82
N LEU A 193 -1.33 -0.65 19.56
CA LEU A 193 -2.34 -0.86 20.58
C LEU A 193 -2.03 -2.09 21.46
N PRO A 194 -2.66 -2.24 22.65
CA PRO A 194 -2.33 -3.31 23.58
C PRO A 194 -2.41 -4.73 23.02
N ASP A 195 -3.27 -4.94 22.03
CA ASP A 195 -3.48 -6.21 21.30
C ASP A 195 -2.47 -6.44 20.16
N GLY A 196 -1.63 -5.45 19.84
CA GLY A 196 -0.66 -5.50 18.76
C GLY A 196 -1.09 -4.78 17.47
N LEU A 197 -2.31 -4.23 17.40
CA LEU A 197 -2.76 -3.52 16.22
C LEU A 197 -1.96 -2.22 16.01
N ILE A 198 -1.31 -2.08 14.85
CA ILE A 198 -0.71 -0.81 14.42
C ILE A 198 -1.81 0.20 14.09
N PHE A 199 -1.85 1.29 14.84
CA PHE A 199 -2.81 2.38 14.64
C PHE A 199 -2.46 3.19 13.39
N HIS A 200 -3.48 3.53 12.61
CA HIS A 200 -3.33 4.06 11.26
C HIS A 200 -2.62 5.44 11.16
N PRO A 201 -2.97 6.45 11.97
CA PRO A 201 -2.30 7.75 11.90
C PRO A 201 -1.05 7.81 12.77
N ILE A 202 -0.19 8.79 12.49
CA ILE A 202 0.79 9.29 13.45
C ILE A 202 0.04 10.09 14.52
N GLU A 203 -0.21 9.47 15.67
CA GLU A 203 -1.18 9.92 16.67
C GLU A 203 -0.94 11.37 17.15
N HIS A 204 0.28 11.70 17.55
CA HIS A 204 0.61 13.03 18.06
C HIS A 204 0.44 14.15 17.01
N LEU A 205 0.57 13.83 15.72
CA LEU A 205 0.25 14.77 14.65
C LEU A 205 -1.26 14.87 14.44
N TRP A 206 -1.95 13.73 14.42
CA TRP A 206 -3.39 13.67 14.24
C TRP A 206 -4.16 14.42 15.34
N GLU A 207 -3.80 14.24 16.60
CA GLU A 207 -4.42 14.95 17.73
C GLU A 207 -4.35 16.47 17.56
N LYS A 208 -3.20 16.97 17.08
CA LYS A 208 -2.97 18.39 16.81
C LYS A 208 -3.89 18.89 15.69
N TYR A 209 -4.11 18.10 14.64
CA TYR A 209 -5.03 18.44 13.56
C TYR A 209 -6.49 18.38 14.00
N PHE A 210 -6.88 17.32 14.71
CA PHE A 210 -8.23 17.13 15.24
C PHE A 210 -8.59 18.28 16.19
N CYS A 211 -7.76 18.58 17.18
CA CYS A 211 -7.99 19.68 18.12
C CYS A 211 -8.07 21.06 17.44
N ARG A 212 -7.31 21.29 16.36
CA ARG A 212 -7.38 22.53 15.58
C ARG A 212 -8.71 22.73 14.87
N GLN A 213 -9.38 21.66 14.43
CA GLN A 213 -10.70 21.76 13.78
C GLN A 213 -11.83 22.10 14.77
N PHE A 214 -11.67 21.77 16.05
CA PHE A 214 -12.62 22.11 17.12
C PHE A 214 -12.26 23.41 17.86
N THR A 215 -11.22 24.13 17.42
CA THR A 215 -10.99 25.50 17.91
C THR A 215 -12.00 26.42 17.20
N PRO A 216 -12.81 27.23 17.91
CA PRO A 216 -13.87 28.03 17.30
C PRO A 216 -13.27 29.19 16.49
N MET A 217 -12.84 28.89 15.26
CA MET A 217 -12.42 29.90 14.31
C MET A 217 -13.69 30.49 13.69
N LYS A 218 -14.05 31.70 14.10
CA LYS A 218 -15.14 32.54 13.55
C LYS A 218 -15.09 32.55 12.01
N ARG A 219 -15.75 31.60 11.35
CA ARG A 219 -15.97 31.63 9.90
C ARG A 219 -17.35 32.17 9.62
N LEU A 220 -17.38 33.39 9.09
CA LEU A 220 -18.54 34.02 8.47
C LEU A 220 -19.21 33.04 7.50
N ILE A 221 -20.42 32.61 7.84
CA ILE A 221 -21.28 31.83 6.94
C ILE A 221 -21.99 32.83 6.02
N LYS A 222 -21.55 32.94 4.76
CA LYS A 222 -22.41 33.40 3.66
C LYS A 222 -23.16 32.17 3.14
N THR A 223 -24.30 31.89 3.73
CA THR A 223 -25.25 30.87 3.26
C THR A 223 -25.91 31.31 1.96
N THR A 224 -25.59 30.63 0.86
CA THR A 224 -26.47 30.58 -0.32
C THR A 224 -27.60 29.58 -0.06
N GLY A 225 -28.82 30.06 -0.23
CA GLY A 225 -30.05 29.39 0.19
C GLY A 225 -30.44 28.18 -0.67
N TYR A 226 -30.06 26.99 -0.22
CA TYR A 226 -30.67 25.74 -0.66
C TYR A 226 -31.09 24.80 0.49
N TRP A 227 -30.71 25.10 1.74
CA TRP A 227 -30.98 24.25 2.91
C TRP A 227 -32.31 24.54 3.65
N LEU A 228 -32.97 25.67 3.39
CA LEU A 228 -34.11 26.13 4.20
C LEU A 228 -35.48 25.49 3.86
N LYS A 229 -35.55 24.54 2.94
CA LYS A 229 -36.83 23.88 2.58
C LYS A 229 -36.99 22.44 3.07
N ALA A 230 -35.95 21.80 3.60
CA ALA A 230 -36.01 20.41 4.08
C ALA A 230 -36.20 20.26 5.61
N VAL A 231 -36.07 21.35 6.39
CA VAL A 231 -35.94 21.27 7.87
C VAL A 231 -37.28 21.26 8.62
N LYS A 232 -38.45 21.29 7.95
CA LYS A 232 -39.73 21.45 8.66
C LYS A 232 -40.39 20.18 9.19
N LYS A 233 -39.74 19.01 9.19
CA LYS A 233 -40.40 17.75 9.62
C LYS A 233 -39.55 16.65 10.28
N MET A 234 -38.42 16.98 10.89
CA MET A 234 -37.70 16.03 11.76
C MET A 234 -37.36 16.71 13.09
N LYS A 235 -37.83 16.12 14.19
CA LYS A 235 -37.29 16.38 15.52
C LYS A 235 -35.85 15.87 15.51
N LEU A 236 -34.90 16.79 15.27
CA LEU A 236 -33.48 16.52 15.47
C LEU A 236 -33.24 16.36 16.99
N PRO A 237 -32.41 15.41 17.44
CA PRO A 237 -31.98 15.36 18.83
C PRO A 237 -31.33 16.71 19.20
N GLU A 238 -31.75 17.29 20.33
CA GLU A 238 -31.41 18.64 20.75
C GLU A 238 -29.98 18.80 21.30
N GLU A 239 -29.23 17.71 21.50
CA GLU A 239 -27.86 17.76 22.03
C GLU A 239 -26.83 17.46 20.93
N GLN A 240 -25.99 18.44 20.63
CA GLN A 240 -24.78 18.19 19.86
C GLN A 240 -23.86 17.27 20.67
N PRO A 241 -23.31 16.20 20.07
CA PRO A 241 -22.44 15.28 20.79
C PRO A 241 -21.27 16.02 21.42
N GLY A 242 -20.96 15.68 22.68
CA GLY A 242 -19.81 16.24 23.38
C GLY A 242 -18.49 15.91 22.66
N LYS A 243 -17.47 16.73 22.86
CA LYS A 243 -16.14 16.54 22.25
C LYS A 243 -15.59 15.11 22.42
N ASP A 244 -15.83 14.51 23.58
CA ASP A 244 -15.36 13.16 23.91
C ASP A 244 -16.07 12.08 23.09
N GLN A 245 -17.38 12.24 22.85
CA GLN A 245 -18.15 11.31 22.01
C GLN A 245 -17.69 11.38 20.54
N ILE A 246 -17.39 12.57 20.03
CA ILE A 246 -16.86 12.74 18.67
C ILE A 246 -15.47 12.13 18.55
N TRP A 247 -14.62 12.34 19.56
CA TRP A 247 -13.28 11.76 19.60
C TRP A 247 -13.33 10.23 19.63
N GLN A 248 -14.20 9.65 20.47
CA GLN A 248 -14.38 8.21 20.55
C GLN A 248 -14.84 7.62 19.21
N ALA A 249 -15.85 8.21 18.56
CA ALA A 249 -16.33 7.74 17.26
C ALA A 249 -15.25 7.84 16.16
N ALA A 250 -14.44 8.90 16.18
CA ALA A 250 -13.31 9.05 15.27
C ALA A 250 -12.22 7.99 15.53
N HIS A 251 -11.93 7.72 16.81
CA HIS A 251 -10.98 6.69 17.22
C HIS A 251 -11.44 5.29 16.78
N GLU A 252 -12.70 4.93 17.00
CA GLU A 252 -13.27 3.64 16.56
C GLU A 252 -13.20 3.47 15.03
N THR A 253 -13.46 4.54 14.28
CA THR A 253 -13.32 4.54 12.81
C THR A 253 -11.86 4.31 12.40
N LEU A 254 -10.91 4.92 13.11
CA LEU A 254 -9.48 4.73 12.86
C LEU A 254 -9.01 3.32 13.24
N VAL A 255 -9.56 2.72 14.31
CA VAL A 255 -9.30 1.31 14.66
C VAL A 255 -9.82 0.38 13.57
N TYR A 256 -11.06 0.57 13.10
CA TYR A 256 -11.61 -0.21 11.99
C TYR A 256 -10.74 -0.11 10.73
N LYS A 257 -10.27 1.10 10.40
CA LYS A 257 -9.34 1.31 9.31
C LYS A 257 -7.99 0.63 9.56
N SER A 258 -7.45 0.73 10.77
CA SER A 258 -6.16 0.15 11.16
C SER A 258 -6.12 -1.36 10.93
N ILE A 259 -7.22 -2.07 11.25
CA ILE A 259 -7.35 -3.51 11.01
C ILE A 259 -7.09 -3.85 9.53
N GLY A 260 -7.76 -3.16 8.60
CA GLY A 260 -7.56 -3.42 7.16
C GLY A 260 -6.18 -3.02 6.63
N TYR A 261 -5.45 -2.14 7.32
CA TYR A 261 -4.10 -1.71 6.94
C TYR A 261 -2.98 -2.46 7.69
N HIS A 262 -3.33 -3.37 8.60
CA HIS A 262 -2.33 -4.03 9.43
C HIS A 262 -1.36 -4.88 8.59
N ALA A 263 -1.87 -5.79 7.77
CA ALA A 263 -1.08 -6.59 6.84
C ALA A 263 -0.24 -5.71 5.89
N PHE A 264 -0.85 -4.63 5.36
CA PHE A 264 -0.17 -3.65 4.51
C PHE A 264 1.04 -3.00 5.19
N ASN A 265 0.95 -2.70 6.48
CA ASN A 265 2.08 -2.17 7.26
C ASN A 265 3.14 -3.24 7.52
N MET A 266 2.72 -4.45 7.92
CA MET A 266 3.63 -5.54 8.23
C MET A 266 4.44 -5.97 7.01
N TYR A 267 3.86 -5.86 5.82
CA TYR A 267 4.56 -6.09 4.55
C TYR A 267 5.72 -5.11 4.34
N ALA A 268 5.49 -3.81 4.57
CA ALA A 268 6.54 -2.81 4.48
C ALA A 268 7.61 -2.98 5.58
N PHE A 269 7.22 -3.36 6.79
CA PHE A 269 8.17 -3.70 7.85
C PHE A 269 9.04 -4.91 7.48
N ALA A 270 8.48 -5.93 6.84
CA ALA A 270 9.25 -7.07 6.35
C ALA A 270 10.31 -6.64 5.33
N ILE A 271 9.99 -5.73 4.41
CA ILE A 271 10.98 -5.15 3.49
C ILE A 271 12.09 -4.44 4.26
N LEU A 272 11.76 -3.59 5.23
CA LEU A 272 12.75 -2.88 6.04
C LEU A 272 13.60 -3.81 6.90
N LYS A 273 13.03 -4.88 7.47
CA LYS A 273 13.77 -5.89 8.23
C LYS A 273 14.83 -6.58 7.36
N LEU A 274 14.53 -6.84 6.08
CA LEU A 274 15.53 -7.41 5.16
C LEU A 274 16.65 -6.42 4.84
N GLN A 275 16.37 -5.12 4.77
CA GLN A 275 17.38 -4.10 4.44
C GLN A 275 18.20 -3.62 5.64
N ILE A 276 17.61 -3.63 6.85
CA ILE A 276 18.26 -3.18 8.09
C ILE A 276 17.99 -4.20 9.20
N PRO A 277 18.56 -5.43 9.11
CA PRO A 277 18.19 -6.54 9.98
C PRO A 277 18.52 -6.34 11.45
N ASP A 278 19.55 -5.55 11.76
CA ASP A 278 20.08 -5.39 13.13
C ASP A 278 19.48 -4.19 13.88
N HIS A 279 18.46 -3.53 13.33
CA HIS A 279 17.86 -2.37 14.00
C HIS A 279 17.13 -2.77 15.30
N PRO A 280 17.36 -2.10 16.45
CA PRO A 280 16.80 -2.49 17.74
C PRO A 280 15.25 -2.53 17.81
N PHE A 281 14.58 -1.73 16.97
CA PHE A 281 13.11 -1.68 16.91
C PHE A 281 12.47 -3.08 16.73
N TRP A 282 13.13 -3.97 15.98
CA TRP A 282 12.63 -5.31 15.70
C TRP A 282 12.49 -6.18 16.95
N GLU A 283 13.29 -5.91 17.98
CA GLU A 283 13.30 -6.68 19.24
C GLU A 283 12.37 -6.08 20.31
N THR A 284 11.68 -4.98 19.99
CA THR A 284 10.77 -4.35 20.94
C THR A 284 9.54 -5.23 21.20
N ALA A 285 9.11 -5.30 22.46
CA ALA A 285 7.93 -6.07 22.84
C ALA A 285 6.66 -5.59 22.12
N ALA A 286 6.55 -4.29 21.82
CA ALA A 286 5.43 -3.74 21.07
C ALA A 286 5.41 -4.26 19.62
N PHE A 287 6.56 -4.25 18.94
CA PHE A 287 6.64 -4.78 17.58
C PHE A 287 6.38 -6.30 17.56
N GLN A 288 6.93 -7.07 18.50
CA GLN A 288 6.64 -8.50 18.60
C GLN A 288 5.14 -8.80 18.78
N LYS A 289 4.43 -8.00 19.58
CA LYS A 289 2.95 -8.09 19.68
C LYS A 289 2.25 -7.83 18.35
N SER A 290 2.74 -6.89 17.54
CA SER A 290 2.16 -6.65 16.20
C SER A 290 2.34 -7.84 15.26
N ILE A 291 3.45 -8.58 15.37
CA ILE A 291 3.64 -9.82 14.63
C ILE A 291 2.65 -10.89 15.12
N ASP A 292 2.50 -11.05 16.43
CA ASP A 292 1.58 -12.03 17.01
C ASP A 292 0.11 -11.71 16.69
N TYR A 293 -0.24 -10.42 16.55
CA TYR A 293 -1.59 -9.99 16.17
C TYR A 293 -1.99 -10.52 14.79
N MET A 294 -1.08 -10.59 13.81
CA MET A 294 -1.33 -11.18 12.49
C MET A 294 -1.78 -12.65 12.54
N LEU A 295 -1.36 -13.39 13.58
CA LEU A 295 -1.67 -14.80 13.77
C LEU A 295 -2.96 -15.01 14.57
N SER A 296 -3.50 -13.96 15.19
CA SER A 296 -4.66 -14.07 16.07
C SER A 296 -5.96 -14.36 15.31
N GLU A 297 -6.82 -15.18 15.91
CA GLU A 297 -8.18 -15.41 15.39
C GLU A 297 -9.03 -14.14 15.41
N ASP A 298 -8.79 -13.24 16.37
CA ASP A 298 -9.45 -11.93 16.43
C ASP A 298 -9.16 -11.09 15.18
N TYR A 299 -7.89 -11.01 14.75
CA TYR A 299 -7.51 -10.31 13.53
C TYR A 299 -8.17 -10.91 12.29
N LYS A 300 -8.11 -12.24 12.13
CA LYS A 300 -8.77 -12.95 11.01
C LYS A 300 -10.27 -12.66 10.97
N ASN A 301 -10.95 -12.72 12.12
CA ASN A 301 -12.39 -12.47 12.21
C ASN A 301 -12.73 -11.01 11.87
N LYS A 302 -11.96 -10.05 12.36
CA LYS A 302 -12.16 -8.61 12.11
C LYS A 302 -11.90 -8.21 10.65
N LEU A 303 -11.13 -8.99 9.88
CA LEU A 303 -10.93 -8.76 8.46
C LEU A 303 -12.13 -9.12 7.58
N ASN A 304 -13.00 -10.05 8.02
CA ASN A 304 -14.06 -10.62 7.16
C ASN A 304 -14.98 -9.56 6.55
N ASP A 305 -15.38 -8.57 7.34
CA ASP A 305 -16.31 -7.50 6.93
C ASP A 305 -15.62 -6.12 6.84
N ASN A 306 -14.29 -6.13 6.68
CA ASN A 306 -13.51 -4.90 6.60
C ASN A 306 -13.36 -4.43 5.16
N ILE A 307 -13.91 -3.26 4.82
CA ILE A 307 -13.81 -2.69 3.46
C ILE A 307 -12.36 -2.34 3.05
N TYR A 308 -11.47 -2.18 4.04
CA TYR A 308 -10.04 -1.96 3.83
C TYR A 308 -9.24 -3.27 3.85
N GLY A 309 -9.86 -4.41 4.19
CA GLY A 309 -9.26 -5.75 4.08
C GLY A 309 -9.37 -6.29 2.66
N TYR A 310 -9.73 -7.57 2.50
CA TYR A 310 -9.76 -8.31 1.21
C TYR A 310 -10.24 -7.54 -0.04
N PRO A 311 -11.28 -6.69 0.03
CA PRO A 311 -11.72 -5.86 -1.11
C PRO A 311 -10.72 -4.81 -1.60
N TYR A 312 -9.72 -4.45 -0.80
CA TYR A 312 -8.88 -3.28 -1.03
C TYR A 312 -7.39 -3.54 -0.77
N ASN A 313 -7.03 -3.96 0.43
CA ASN A 313 -5.71 -4.53 0.71
C ASN A 313 -5.81 -6.04 0.56
N PRO A 314 -4.86 -6.72 -0.10
CA PRO A 314 -4.91 -8.16 -0.24
C PRO A 314 -4.11 -8.85 0.88
N PRO A 315 -4.65 -9.04 2.11
CA PRO A 315 -3.91 -9.68 3.19
C PRO A 315 -3.45 -11.09 2.81
N GLY A 316 -4.14 -11.75 1.88
CA GLY A 316 -3.71 -13.05 1.37
C GLY A 316 -2.39 -13.04 0.62
N PHE A 317 -2.00 -11.89 0.05
CA PHE A 317 -0.72 -11.69 -0.63
C PHE A 317 0.31 -11.06 0.33
N GLU A 318 -0.14 -10.23 1.27
CA GLU A 318 0.73 -9.49 2.19
C GLU A 318 1.21 -10.32 3.40
N LEU A 319 0.31 -11.07 4.05
CA LEU A 319 0.62 -11.77 5.30
C LEU A 319 1.63 -12.90 5.15
N PRO A 320 1.58 -13.76 4.10
CA PRO A 320 2.56 -14.84 3.96
C PRO A 320 3.99 -14.31 3.92
N PHE A 321 4.26 -13.30 3.09
CA PHE A 321 5.60 -12.68 3.03
C PHE A 321 5.99 -12.02 4.35
N SER A 322 5.05 -11.31 5.00
CA SER A 322 5.31 -10.67 6.28
C SER A 322 5.72 -11.68 7.35
N LEU A 323 5.00 -12.79 7.46
CA LEU A 323 5.29 -13.87 8.42
C LEU A 323 6.58 -14.62 8.09
N TYR A 324 6.85 -14.87 6.80
CA TYR A 324 8.10 -15.48 6.34
C TYR A 324 9.35 -14.72 6.81
N VAL A 325 9.28 -13.38 6.81
CA VAL A 325 10.42 -12.54 7.19
C VAL A 325 10.44 -12.24 8.69
N LEU A 326 9.30 -11.89 9.27
CA LEU A 326 9.22 -11.32 10.62
C LEU A 326 9.06 -12.38 11.71
N LYS A 327 8.59 -13.58 11.37
CA LYS A 327 8.42 -14.68 12.32
C LYS A 327 9.38 -15.81 11.97
N ASN A 328 10.04 -16.36 12.98
CA ASN A 328 10.82 -17.57 12.82
C ASN A 328 9.87 -18.79 12.72
N ILE A 329 9.38 -19.07 11.52
CA ILE A 329 8.52 -20.21 11.20
C ILE A 329 9.24 -21.18 10.26
N SER A 330 8.93 -22.47 10.37
CA SER A 330 9.51 -23.49 9.50
C SER A 330 8.99 -23.38 8.07
N MET A 331 9.71 -23.99 7.11
CA MET A 331 9.30 -24.02 5.70
C MET A 331 7.90 -24.64 5.50
N ALA A 332 7.58 -25.69 6.25
CA ALA A 332 6.27 -26.33 6.18
C ALA A 332 5.16 -25.39 6.69
N GLU A 333 5.39 -24.73 7.84
CA GLU A 333 4.41 -23.79 8.42
C GLU A 333 4.17 -22.58 7.52
N ILE A 334 5.20 -22.04 6.85
CA ILE A 334 4.99 -20.94 5.90
C ILE A 334 4.24 -21.39 4.64
N ILE A 335 4.47 -22.60 4.14
CA ILE A 335 3.71 -23.13 2.99
C ILE A 335 2.23 -23.28 3.38
N ASP A 336 1.93 -23.86 4.54
CA ASP A 336 0.55 -24.00 5.03
C ASP A 336 -0.12 -22.64 5.26
N THR A 337 0.63 -21.69 5.82
CA THR A 337 0.17 -20.31 6.03
C THR A 337 -0.13 -19.63 4.70
N ALA A 338 0.77 -19.73 3.72
CA ALA A 338 0.59 -19.18 2.39
C ALA A 338 -0.59 -19.84 1.67
N GLN A 339 -0.73 -21.16 1.79
CA GLN A 339 -1.84 -21.92 1.23
C GLN A 339 -3.19 -21.42 1.73
N PHE A 340 -3.34 -21.21 3.04
CA PHE A 340 -4.57 -20.68 3.63
C PHE A 340 -4.87 -19.26 3.13
N TRP A 341 -3.92 -18.34 3.31
CA TRP A 341 -4.14 -16.91 3.07
C TRP A 341 -4.34 -16.58 1.58
N ILE A 342 -3.56 -17.18 0.69
CA ILE A 342 -3.69 -16.98 -0.76
C ILE A 342 -5.03 -17.56 -1.26
N GLN A 343 -5.41 -18.75 -0.78
CA GLN A 343 -6.68 -19.37 -1.16
C GLN A 343 -7.88 -18.54 -0.67
N GLU A 344 -7.85 -18.04 0.57
CA GLU A 344 -8.90 -17.15 1.11
C GLU A 344 -9.05 -15.88 0.27
N GLN A 345 -7.94 -15.24 -0.10
CA GLN A 345 -7.97 -14.06 -0.96
C GLN A 345 -8.61 -14.38 -2.32
N LEU A 346 -8.14 -15.42 -3.00
CA LEU A 346 -8.65 -15.78 -4.33
C LEU A 346 -10.11 -16.21 -4.27
N GLN A 347 -10.55 -16.96 -3.25
CA GLN A 347 -11.95 -17.34 -3.09
C GLN A 347 -12.87 -16.11 -2.99
N ARG A 348 -12.44 -15.10 -2.24
CA ARG A 348 -13.20 -13.88 -1.98
C ARG A 348 -13.19 -12.90 -3.14
N SER A 349 -12.05 -12.73 -3.83
CA SER A 349 -11.88 -11.68 -4.84
C SER A 349 -11.84 -12.17 -6.28
N TYR A 350 -11.37 -13.39 -6.57
CA TYR A 350 -11.13 -13.82 -7.95
C TYR A 350 -12.40 -14.29 -8.67
N ASN A 351 -12.66 -13.73 -9.85
CA ASN A 351 -13.79 -14.07 -10.71
C ASN A 351 -13.32 -14.81 -11.97
N HIS A 352 -13.73 -16.07 -12.10
CA HIS A 352 -13.36 -16.92 -13.24
C HIS A 352 -13.89 -16.42 -14.59
N LYS A 353 -14.98 -15.65 -14.62
CA LYS A 353 -15.58 -15.16 -15.87
C LYS A 353 -14.74 -14.03 -16.47
N THR A 354 -14.25 -13.14 -15.62
CA THR A 354 -13.46 -11.97 -16.04
C THR A 354 -11.95 -12.22 -15.92
N ALA A 355 -11.56 -13.28 -15.21
CA ALA A 355 -10.18 -13.57 -14.83
C ALA A 355 -9.50 -12.38 -14.13
N LYS A 356 -10.26 -11.70 -13.24
CA LYS A 356 -9.79 -10.56 -12.43
C LYS A 356 -10.16 -10.75 -10.96
N LEU A 357 -9.52 -9.98 -10.10
CA LEU A 357 -9.89 -9.85 -8.69
C LEU A 357 -11.01 -8.81 -8.57
N ASP A 358 -12.20 -9.10 -9.10
CA ASP A 358 -13.32 -8.17 -9.18
C ASP A 358 -14.57 -8.57 -8.37
N LYS A 359 -14.50 -9.66 -7.60
CA LYS A 359 -15.54 -9.97 -6.62
C LYS A 359 -15.41 -9.02 -5.44
N SER A 360 -16.52 -8.37 -5.07
CA SER A 360 -16.67 -7.60 -3.83
C SER A 360 -15.65 -6.47 -3.65
N THR A 361 -15.15 -5.88 -4.73
CA THR A 361 -14.28 -4.70 -4.71
C THR A 361 -14.86 -3.59 -5.57
N GLU A 362 -14.60 -2.35 -5.15
CA GLU A 362 -14.93 -1.18 -5.95
C GLU A 362 -13.84 -0.90 -7.00
N ASP A 363 -12.60 -1.35 -6.80
CA ASP A 363 -11.43 -1.02 -7.64
C ASP A 363 -10.72 -2.30 -8.15
N PRO A 364 -11.37 -3.05 -9.05
CA PRO A 364 -10.89 -4.35 -9.51
C PRO A 364 -9.56 -4.27 -10.27
N GLU A 365 -9.32 -3.16 -10.96
CA GLU A 365 -8.11 -2.97 -11.77
C GLU A 365 -6.88 -2.85 -10.87
N THR A 366 -7.00 -2.07 -9.79
CA THR A 366 -5.92 -1.94 -8.81
C THR A 366 -5.76 -3.22 -8.00
N LEU A 367 -6.85 -3.81 -7.50
CA LEU A 367 -6.76 -5.05 -6.70
C LEU A 367 -6.12 -6.19 -7.52
N THR A 368 -6.47 -6.32 -8.79
CA THR A 368 -5.84 -7.31 -9.69
C THR A 368 -4.36 -6.99 -9.91
N ALA A 369 -4.00 -5.72 -10.12
CA ALA A 369 -2.60 -5.33 -10.31
C ALA A 369 -1.74 -5.65 -9.08
N ARG A 370 -2.30 -5.63 -7.86
CA ARG A 370 -1.61 -5.95 -6.59
C ARG A 370 -1.20 -7.42 -6.43
N LEU A 371 -1.50 -8.29 -7.40
CA LEU A 371 -1.02 -9.68 -7.41
C LEU A 371 0.52 -9.77 -7.26
N TYR A 372 1.26 -8.76 -7.72
CA TYR A 372 2.72 -8.68 -7.58
C TYR A 372 3.20 -8.84 -6.13
N GLU A 373 2.37 -8.51 -5.13
CA GLU A 373 2.77 -8.59 -3.73
C GLU A 373 3.09 -10.03 -3.30
N THR A 374 2.46 -11.01 -3.95
CA THR A 374 2.74 -12.44 -3.75
C THR A 374 4.14 -12.83 -4.21
N THR A 375 4.70 -12.11 -5.20
CA THR A 375 5.98 -12.47 -5.84
C THR A 375 7.19 -12.26 -4.93
N ARG A 376 7.04 -11.60 -3.77
CA ARG A 376 8.11 -11.46 -2.78
C ARG A 376 8.38 -12.73 -1.97
N LEU A 377 7.44 -13.68 -1.91
CA LEU A 377 7.74 -14.99 -1.38
C LEU A 377 8.74 -15.72 -2.29
N PRO A 378 9.68 -16.50 -1.73
CA PRO A 378 10.54 -17.39 -2.50
C PRO A 378 9.73 -18.25 -3.49
N LYS A 379 10.25 -18.41 -4.71
CA LYS A 379 9.57 -19.15 -5.77
C LYS A 379 9.28 -20.60 -5.37
N GLU A 380 10.16 -21.19 -4.56
CA GLU A 380 10.04 -22.56 -4.05
C GLU A 380 8.82 -22.72 -3.12
N ILE A 381 8.39 -21.67 -2.43
CA ILE A 381 7.15 -21.64 -1.65
C ILE A 381 5.97 -21.48 -2.61
N LEU A 382 6.07 -20.57 -3.58
CA LEU A 382 5.03 -20.32 -4.58
C LEU A 382 4.72 -21.56 -5.46
N GLU A 383 5.71 -22.41 -5.70
CA GLU A 383 5.52 -23.64 -6.48
C GLU A 383 4.81 -24.75 -5.68
N GLN A 384 4.77 -24.63 -4.34
CA GLN A 384 4.12 -25.59 -3.43
C GLN A 384 2.72 -25.16 -2.97
N VAL A 385 2.33 -23.90 -3.18
CA VAL A 385 0.98 -23.42 -2.87
C VAL A 385 0.06 -23.65 -4.07
N GLU A 386 -0.94 -24.49 -3.88
CA GLU A 386 -1.95 -24.81 -4.88
C GLU A 386 -3.05 -23.74 -4.93
N VAL A 387 -3.49 -23.42 -6.15
CA VAL A 387 -4.60 -22.51 -6.38
C VAL A 387 -5.81 -23.31 -6.86
N ASN A 388 -6.79 -23.46 -5.99
CA ASN A 388 -8.07 -24.08 -6.32
C ASN A 388 -8.99 -23.04 -6.93
N CYS A 389 -8.73 -22.72 -8.20
CA CYS A 389 -9.62 -21.91 -9.04
C CYS A 389 -10.68 -22.75 -9.77
N SER A 390 -10.98 -23.97 -9.32
CA SER A 390 -12.10 -24.75 -9.84
C SER A 390 -13.42 -24.08 -9.48
N VAL A 391 -14.27 -23.89 -10.50
CA VAL A 391 -15.65 -23.41 -10.37
C VAL A 391 -16.35 -24.17 -9.24
N PRO A 392 -17.03 -23.52 -8.29
CA PRO A 392 -17.84 -24.27 -7.33
C PRO A 392 -18.86 -25.06 -8.14
N VAL A 393 -18.81 -26.38 -7.99
CA VAL A 393 -19.89 -27.26 -8.48
C VAL A 393 -21.11 -26.84 -7.68
N THR A 394 -21.98 -26.05 -8.31
CA THR A 394 -23.28 -25.70 -7.73
C THR A 394 -24.05 -26.98 -7.55
N SER A 395 -24.28 -27.36 -6.29
CA SER A 395 -25.28 -28.37 -5.88
C SER A 395 -26.69 -27.90 -6.16
#